data_AF-A0A512DNF8-F1
#
_entry.id   AF-A0A512DNF8-F1
#
_cell.length_a   1.000
_cell.length_b   1.000
_cell.length_c   1.000
_cell.angle_alpha   90.00
_cell.angle_beta   90.00
_cell.angle_gamma   90.00
#
_symmetry.space_group_name_H-M   'P 1'
#
loop_
_entity.id
_entity.type
_entity.pdbx_description
1 polymer ?
#
loop_
_entity_poly.entity_id
_entity_poly.type
_entity_poly.pdbx_seq_one_letter_code
_entity_poly.pdbx_strand_id
1 'polypeptide(L)'
;MATIRATSGAVTTGTAASDTMYGHEGADTLYGRAGDDTIWGADGADRLYGDSGTDRLYGEAGDDVLMGGTGVSYLYGGEGSDTLHSNPFTGNFPAGLPLADSVLDGGNGRDSLHFYNNTTFAGAGTALAAATRLIVTGQGAGSIAFQEAGGSASHDAGQFSGIEKITVTGAGRLEFYGGHGFSDGIDVTGTTGNDLFYSDTASDIMRSGGGDDTFILTGYGGTDTIISGALDNDTFRFDVSGGTDARITGFNGAGTQSGDFLYFEDMMYGRSLTASVVESAGRTCFTIQANGGEFGPTVVTVDKIGLVEGIDYFLA
;
A
#
# COMPACT_ATOMS: atom_id res chain seq x y z
N MET A 1 -23.86 -6.24 -27.23
CA MET A 1 -22.85 -5.33 -27.81
C MET A 1 -23.51 -4.29 -28.67
N ALA A 2 -24.01 -3.25 -28.01
CA ALA A 2 -24.32 -1.99 -28.66
C ALA A 2 -23.11 -1.05 -28.57
N THR A 3 -23.03 -0.10 -29.52
CA THR A 3 -22.13 1.05 -29.41
C THR A 3 -22.98 2.27 -29.12
N ILE A 4 -22.72 2.94 -28.01
CA ILE A 4 -23.49 4.07 -27.51
C ILE A 4 -22.56 5.28 -27.44
N ARG A 5 -23.00 6.42 -27.95
CA ARG A 5 -22.28 7.69 -27.89
C ARG A 5 -23.18 8.68 -27.19
N ALA A 6 -22.69 9.25 -26.09
CA ALA A 6 -23.38 10.27 -25.33
C ALA A 6 -23.51 11.56 -26.16
N THR A 7 -24.04 12.60 -25.54
CA THR A 7 -23.88 13.98 -26.01
C THR A 7 -23.27 14.75 -24.86
N SER A 8 -22.51 15.82 -25.12
CA SER A 8 -21.88 16.65 -24.08
C SER A 8 -22.80 16.94 -22.88
N GLY A 9 -22.34 16.61 -21.68
CA GLY A 9 -23.03 16.83 -20.41
C GLY A 9 -24.21 15.90 -20.16
N ALA A 10 -24.28 14.74 -20.81
CA ALA A 10 -25.46 13.87 -20.80
C ALA A 10 -25.42 12.78 -19.75
N VAL A 11 -26.61 12.43 -19.27
CA VAL A 11 -26.87 11.16 -18.60
C VAL A 11 -27.19 10.11 -19.65
N THR A 12 -26.31 9.13 -19.82
CA THR A 12 -26.41 8.06 -20.80
C THR A 12 -26.47 6.71 -20.11
N THR A 13 -27.32 5.81 -20.61
CA THR A 13 -27.49 4.48 -20.01
C THR A 13 -27.42 3.40 -21.07
N GLY A 14 -26.62 2.38 -20.80
CA GLY A 14 -26.47 1.15 -21.53
C GLY A 14 -27.66 0.21 -21.44
N THR A 15 -27.46 -0.98 -21.96
CA THR A 15 -28.44 -2.07 -22.00
C THR A 15 -28.11 -3.11 -20.92
N ALA A 16 -28.79 -4.25 -20.92
CA ALA A 16 -28.47 -5.35 -20.00
C ALA A 16 -27.47 -6.35 -20.59
N ALA A 17 -26.80 -5.98 -21.69
CA ALA A 17 -25.77 -6.76 -22.34
C ALA A 17 -24.51 -5.90 -22.45
N SER A 18 -23.35 -6.55 -22.62
CA SER A 18 -22.07 -5.88 -22.87
C SER A 18 -22.20 -4.78 -23.92
N ASP A 19 -21.76 -3.57 -23.59
CA ASP A 19 -21.84 -2.38 -24.41
C ASP A 19 -20.49 -1.67 -24.51
N THR A 20 -20.37 -0.82 -25.53
CA THR A 20 -19.23 0.08 -25.74
C THR A 20 -19.76 1.50 -25.74
N MET A 21 -19.44 2.26 -24.70
CA MET A 21 -20.02 3.57 -24.44
C MET A 21 -18.94 4.66 -24.50
N TYR A 22 -19.20 5.75 -25.22
CA TYR A 22 -18.31 6.89 -25.28
C TYR A 22 -19.03 8.13 -24.78
N GLY A 23 -18.42 8.82 -23.81
CA GLY A 23 -18.72 10.18 -23.44
C GLY A 23 -18.23 11.18 -24.51
N HIS A 24 -18.30 12.44 -24.17
CA HIS A 24 -17.94 13.59 -24.99
C HIS A 24 -17.33 14.68 -24.10
N GLU A 25 -16.91 15.80 -24.69
CA GLU A 25 -16.45 16.95 -23.91
C GLU A 25 -17.52 17.41 -22.90
N GLY A 26 -17.13 17.68 -21.66
CA GLY A 26 -17.98 18.14 -20.57
C GLY A 26 -18.30 17.06 -19.54
N ALA A 27 -19.00 17.42 -18.45
CA ALA A 27 -19.29 16.49 -17.36
C ALA A 27 -20.44 15.52 -17.69
N ASP A 28 -20.10 14.32 -18.12
CA ASP A 28 -21.04 13.26 -18.47
C ASP A 28 -21.35 12.31 -17.30
N THR A 29 -22.42 11.53 -17.44
CA THR A 29 -22.78 10.46 -16.50
C THR A 29 -23.19 9.22 -17.30
N LEU A 30 -22.38 8.17 -17.24
CA LEU A 30 -22.56 6.96 -18.05
C LEU A 30 -22.80 5.74 -17.17
N TYR A 31 -23.89 5.04 -17.42
CA TYR A 31 -24.29 3.81 -16.70
C TYR A 31 -24.25 2.60 -17.63
N GLY A 32 -23.39 1.61 -17.39
CA GLY A 32 -23.28 0.37 -18.16
C GLY A 32 -24.47 -0.58 -17.94
N ARG A 33 -24.94 -0.68 -16.68
CA ARG A 33 -25.94 -1.62 -16.17
C ARG A 33 -25.44 -3.06 -16.03
N ALA A 34 -25.76 -3.93 -16.97
CA ALA A 34 -25.48 -5.35 -16.81
C ALA A 34 -24.74 -5.88 -18.03
N GLY A 35 -23.82 -6.79 -17.81
CA GLY A 35 -22.93 -7.30 -18.84
C GLY A 35 -21.54 -6.69 -18.72
N ASP A 36 -20.62 -7.17 -19.55
CA ASP A 36 -19.23 -6.70 -19.51
C ASP A 36 -19.09 -5.46 -20.40
N ASP A 37 -19.08 -4.28 -19.80
CA ASP A 37 -19.11 -3.00 -20.51
C ASP A 37 -17.72 -2.40 -20.70
N THR A 38 -17.58 -1.53 -21.71
CA THR A 38 -16.41 -0.67 -21.86
C THR A 38 -16.87 0.77 -22.05
N ILE A 39 -16.45 1.66 -21.15
CA ILE A 39 -16.94 3.04 -21.04
C ILE A 39 -15.74 3.99 -21.05
N TRP A 40 -15.76 4.99 -21.92
CA TRP A 40 -14.79 6.11 -21.95
C TRP A 40 -15.50 7.42 -21.60
N GLY A 41 -14.97 8.22 -20.68
CA GLY A 41 -15.48 9.53 -20.25
C GLY A 41 -15.17 10.63 -21.26
N ALA A 42 -13.91 10.71 -21.70
CA ALA A 42 -13.33 11.78 -22.53
C ALA A 42 -12.96 13.01 -21.70
N ASP A 43 -12.93 14.21 -22.29
CA ASP A 43 -12.55 15.43 -21.57
C ASP A 43 -13.73 15.90 -20.72
N GLY A 44 -13.61 15.95 -19.39
CA GLY A 44 -14.78 16.23 -18.56
C GLY A 44 -14.54 16.08 -17.07
N ALA A 45 -15.60 16.17 -16.29
CA ALA A 45 -15.59 15.74 -14.89
C ALA A 45 -16.71 14.71 -14.76
N ASP A 46 -16.38 13.49 -15.16
CA ASP A 46 -17.34 12.46 -15.54
C ASP A 46 -17.70 11.55 -14.37
N ARG A 47 -18.83 10.86 -14.54
CA ARG A 47 -19.29 9.83 -13.61
C ARG A 47 -19.57 8.56 -14.38
N LEU A 48 -18.69 7.57 -14.26
CA LEU A 48 -18.77 6.30 -14.97
C LEU A 48 -19.18 5.19 -14.01
N TYR A 49 -20.21 4.42 -14.37
CA TYR A 49 -20.72 3.32 -13.56
C TYR A 49 -20.76 2.05 -14.42
N GLY A 50 -19.95 1.05 -14.07
CA GLY A 50 -19.99 -0.29 -14.70
C GLY A 50 -21.19 -1.12 -14.25
N ASP A 51 -21.70 -0.85 -13.05
CA ASP A 51 -22.85 -1.52 -12.43
C ASP A 51 -22.66 -3.03 -12.21
N SER A 52 -22.88 -3.92 -13.18
CA SER A 52 -22.77 -5.37 -12.94
C SER A 52 -22.15 -6.11 -14.12
N GLY A 53 -21.02 -6.77 -13.88
CA GLY A 53 -20.30 -7.47 -14.93
C GLY A 53 -18.80 -7.31 -14.78
N THR A 54 -18.07 -7.66 -15.84
CA THR A 54 -16.64 -7.39 -15.94
C THR A 54 -16.39 -6.14 -16.77
N ASP A 55 -16.31 -4.98 -16.11
CA ASP A 55 -16.34 -3.69 -16.78
C ASP A 55 -14.97 -3.06 -16.95
N ARG A 56 -14.82 -2.23 -17.99
CA ARG A 56 -13.65 -1.37 -18.23
C ARG A 56 -14.11 0.08 -18.28
N LEU A 57 -13.66 0.91 -17.35
CA LEU A 57 -13.98 2.33 -17.27
C LEU A 57 -12.72 3.16 -17.45
N TYR A 58 -12.75 4.16 -18.33
CA TYR A 58 -11.66 5.10 -18.61
C TYR A 58 -12.19 6.51 -18.41
N GLY A 59 -11.70 7.26 -17.42
CA GLY A 59 -12.06 8.66 -17.18
C GLY A 59 -11.56 9.57 -18.30
N GLU A 60 -10.28 9.43 -18.62
CA GLU A 60 -9.51 10.24 -19.59
C GLU A 60 -9.04 11.58 -19.01
N ALA A 61 -9.65 12.73 -19.30
CA ALA A 61 -9.10 14.01 -18.85
C ALA A 61 -10.08 14.79 -17.98
N GLY A 62 -9.65 15.19 -16.79
CA GLY A 62 -10.36 15.98 -15.78
C GLY A 62 -10.66 15.17 -14.53
N ASP A 63 -11.41 15.76 -13.58
CA ASP A 63 -11.61 15.15 -12.26
C ASP A 63 -12.82 14.18 -12.26
N ASP A 64 -12.56 12.89 -12.41
CA ASP A 64 -13.56 11.87 -12.68
C ASP A 64 -13.95 11.02 -11.46
N VAL A 65 -15.14 10.40 -11.53
CA VAL A 65 -15.62 9.40 -10.57
C VAL A 65 -15.95 8.10 -11.30
N LEU A 66 -15.19 7.05 -11.03
CA LEU A 66 -15.35 5.73 -11.65
C LEU A 66 -15.87 4.72 -10.62
N MET A 67 -16.96 4.03 -10.93
CA MET A 67 -17.55 2.99 -10.07
C MET A 67 -17.69 1.68 -10.84
N GLY A 68 -16.84 0.71 -10.52
CA GLY A 68 -16.81 -0.60 -11.17
C GLY A 68 -18.10 -1.41 -10.99
N GLY A 69 -18.71 -1.34 -9.81
CA GLY A 69 -19.95 -2.06 -9.53
C GLY A 69 -19.72 -3.50 -9.05
N THR A 70 -20.69 -4.39 -9.22
CA THR A 70 -20.54 -5.80 -8.83
C THR A 70 -19.81 -6.58 -9.92
N GLY A 71 -18.71 -7.24 -9.57
CA GLY A 71 -17.92 -8.04 -10.50
C GLY A 71 -16.48 -7.58 -10.52
N VAL A 72 -15.74 -7.95 -11.57
CA VAL A 72 -14.33 -7.57 -11.74
C VAL A 72 -14.27 -6.33 -12.60
N SER A 73 -13.72 -5.24 -12.11
CA SER A 73 -13.66 -4.00 -12.89
C SER A 73 -12.22 -3.57 -13.14
N TYR A 74 -12.01 -2.95 -14.30
CA TYR A 74 -10.77 -2.29 -14.67
C TYR A 74 -11.06 -0.79 -14.76
N LEU A 75 -10.55 0.00 -13.83
CA LEU A 75 -10.84 1.42 -13.70
C LEU A 75 -9.55 2.21 -13.96
N TYR A 76 -9.60 3.14 -14.91
CA TYR A 76 -8.49 3.99 -15.30
C TYR A 76 -8.95 5.46 -15.20
N GLY A 77 -8.42 6.22 -14.24
CA GLY A 77 -8.76 7.63 -14.01
C GLY A 77 -8.31 8.50 -15.18
N GLY A 78 -7.01 8.73 -15.32
CA GLY A 78 -6.45 9.45 -16.46
C GLY A 78 -5.71 10.69 -15.99
N GLU A 79 -5.87 11.85 -16.63
CA GLU A 79 -5.36 13.12 -16.10
C GLU A 79 -6.40 13.74 -15.17
N GLY A 80 -6.07 14.09 -13.93
CA GLY A 80 -7.05 14.71 -13.02
C GLY A 80 -6.84 14.35 -11.57
N SER A 81 -7.78 14.75 -10.72
CA SER A 81 -7.90 14.22 -9.36
C SER A 81 -9.10 13.30 -9.27
N ASP A 82 -8.87 12.01 -9.50
CA ASP A 82 -9.93 11.04 -9.73
C ASP A 82 -10.36 10.30 -8.46
N THR A 83 -11.58 9.77 -8.47
CA THR A 83 -12.09 8.89 -7.42
C THR A 83 -12.56 7.56 -8.02
N LEU A 84 -11.82 6.49 -7.76
CA LEU A 84 -12.07 5.16 -8.31
C LEU A 84 -12.62 4.24 -7.23
N HIS A 85 -13.75 3.57 -7.48
CA HIS A 85 -14.37 2.60 -6.59
C HIS A 85 -14.52 1.26 -7.29
N SER A 86 -13.83 0.21 -6.81
CA SER A 86 -13.98 -1.14 -7.41
C SER A 86 -15.42 -1.64 -7.35
N ASN A 87 -16.16 -1.31 -6.27
CA ASN A 87 -17.50 -1.83 -6.01
C ASN A 87 -18.53 -0.69 -5.71
N PRO A 88 -19.84 -0.97 -5.66
CA PRO A 88 -20.86 0.05 -5.41
C PRO A 88 -20.71 0.67 -4.01
N PHE A 89 -20.94 1.98 -3.92
CA PHE A 89 -20.92 2.77 -2.68
C PHE A 89 -22.02 2.38 -1.66
N THR A 90 -22.93 1.49 -2.04
CA THR A 90 -24.02 1.03 -1.17
C THR A 90 -23.45 -0.03 -0.23
N GLY A 91 -23.05 0.38 0.97
CA GLY A 91 -22.37 -0.44 2.01
C GLY A 91 -23.14 -1.67 2.54
N ASN A 92 -23.70 -2.49 1.66
CA ASN A 92 -24.40 -3.73 1.96
C ASN A 92 -24.07 -4.75 0.86
N PHE A 93 -23.01 -5.52 1.06
CA PHE A 93 -22.55 -6.54 0.12
C PHE A 93 -23.31 -7.86 0.31
N PRO A 94 -23.84 -8.48 -0.77
CA PRO A 94 -24.30 -9.86 -0.72
C PRO A 94 -23.09 -10.79 -0.54
N ALA A 95 -23.15 -11.70 0.44
CA ALA A 95 -22.15 -12.75 0.58
C ALA A 95 -22.13 -13.68 -0.65
N GLY A 96 -20.94 -14.02 -1.16
CA GLY A 96 -20.75 -15.04 -2.20
C GLY A 96 -20.55 -14.55 -3.64
N LEU A 97 -20.22 -13.27 -3.85
CA LEU A 97 -19.74 -12.81 -5.16
C LEU A 97 -18.33 -13.36 -5.45
N PRO A 98 -18.00 -13.66 -6.71
CA PRO A 98 -16.68 -14.16 -7.09
C PRO A 98 -15.58 -13.19 -6.64
N LEU A 99 -14.58 -13.75 -5.97
CA LEU A 99 -13.43 -13.06 -5.35
C LEU A 99 -12.38 -12.61 -6.36
N ALA A 100 -12.77 -12.30 -7.59
CA ALA A 100 -11.80 -11.95 -8.60
C ALA A 100 -11.40 -10.46 -8.47
N ASP A 101 -10.10 -10.22 -8.54
CA ASP A 101 -9.48 -8.94 -8.24
C ASP A 101 -9.80 -7.90 -9.32
N SER A 102 -10.27 -6.72 -8.91
CA SER A 102 -10.40 -5.55 -9.79
C SER A 102 -9.06 -4.83 -9.96
N VAL A 103 -8.88 -4.10 -11.05
CA VAL A 103 -7.69 -3.29 -11.34
C VAL A 103 -8.08 -1.82 -11.32
N LEU A 104 -7.39 -1.02 -10.52
CA LEU A 104 -7.60 0.43 -10.43
C LEU A 104 -6.28 1.14 -10.73
N ASP A 105 -6.30 2.09 -11.65
CA ASP A 105 -5.18 2.97 -12.03
C ASP A 105 -5.70 4.42 -12.02
N GLY A 106 -5.15 5.27 -11.15
CA GLY A 106 -5.57 6.67 -11.07
C GLY A 106 -5.06 7.54 -12.23
N GLY A 107 -3.94 7.17 -12.85
CA GLY A 107 -3.26 8.03 -13.82
C GLY A 107 -2.49 9.19 -13.18
N ASN A 108 -2.52 10.35 -13.83
CA ASN A 108 -1.82 11.58 -13.43
C ASN A 108 -2.69 12.44 -12.53
N GLY A 109 -2.21 12.69 -11.31
CA GLY A 109 -2.76 13.70 -10.41
C GLY A 109 -3.16 13.11 -9.07
N ARG A 110 -4.04 13.80 -8.34
CA ARG A 110 -4.35 13.40 -6.95
C ARG A 110 -5.58 12.51 -6.90
N ASP A 111 -5.32 11.21 -6.97
CA ASP A 111 -6.41 10.23 -7.01
C ASP A 111 -6.73 9.63 -5.64
N SER A 112 -7.97 9.12 -5.53
CA SER A 112 -8.50 8.36 -4.40
C SER A 112 -9.00 7.01 -4.90
N LEU A 113 -8.24 5.95 -4.66
CA LEU A 113 -8.57 4.59 -5.11
C LEU A 113 -9.15 3.78 -3.95
N HIS A 114 -10.44 3.48 -4.03
CA HIS A 114 -11.21 2.69 -3.08
C HIS A 114 -11.50 1.30 -3.66
N PHE A 115 -11.07 0.25 -2.98
CA PHE A 115 -11.38 -1.13 -3.37
C PHE A 115 -11.85 -1.96 -2.19
N TYR A 116 -12.57 -3.04 -2.50
CA TYR A 116 -13.12 -3.96 -1.52
C TYR A 116 -12.65 -5.39 -1.84
N ASN A 117 -11.98 -6.05 -0.87
CA ASN A 117 -11.33 -7.38 -0.95
C ASN A 117 -9.90 -7.40 -1.54
N ASN A 118 -9.38 -8.60 -1.82
CA ASN A 118 -8.07 -8.79 -2.44
C ASN A 118 -8.02 -8.01 -3.76
N THR A 119 -6.96 -7.24 -3.93
CA THR A 119 -6.71 -6.47 -5.15
C THR A 119 -5.23 -6.57 -5.40
N THR A 120 -4.87 -7.19 -6.51
CA THR A 120 -3.49 -7.23 -7.00
C THR A 120 -3.28 -6.02 -7.91
N PHE A 121 -2.40 -5.10 -7.52
CA PHE A 121 -1.92 -4.06 -8.42
C PHE A 121 -1.01 -4.71 -9.46
N ALA A 122 -1.55 -5.04 -10.64
CA ALA A 122 -0.78 -5.65 -11.73
C ALA A 122 -0.83 -4.75 -12.97
N GLY A 123 0.27 -4.09 -13.26
CA GLY A 123 0.45 -3.32 -14.49
C GLY A 123 1.93 -3.21 -14.83
N ALA A 124 2.36 -3.91 -15.87
CA ALA A 124 3.65 -3.63 -16.50
C ALA A 124 3.54 -2.25 -17.19
N GLY A 125 4.02 -1.20 -16.54
CA GLY A 125 4.44 0.04 -17.21
C GLY A 125 3.62 1.31 -17.04
N THR A 126 2.77 1.47 -16.03
CA THR A 126 2.21 2.81 -15.68
C THR A 126 2.50 3.12 -14.21
N ALA A 127 3.27 4.18 -13.98
CA ALA A 127 3.56 4.69 -12.65
C ALA A 127 2.28 5.34 -12.09
N LEU A 128 1.92 5.05 -10.83
CA LEU A 128 0.97 5.88 -10.09
C LEU A 128 1.65 7.24 -9.90
N ALA A 129 1.24 8.26 -10.65
CA ALA A 129 1.98 9.51 -10.77
C ALA A 129 1.55 10.54 -9.71
N ALA A 130 2.56 11.13 -9.04
CA ALA A 130 2.55 12.39 -8.29
C ALA A 130 1.43 12.66 -7.26
N ALA A 131 1.83 12.76 -5.98
CA ALA A 131 0.99 13.18 -4.84
C ALA A 131 -0.34 12.40 -4.70
N THR A 132 -0.31 11.13 -5.08
CA THR A 132 -1.44 10.21 -4.94
C THR A 132 -1.58 9.79 -3.48
N ARG A 133 -2.80 9.87 -2.95
CA ARG A 133 -3.13 9.34 -1.62
C ARG A 133 -3.94 8.06 -1.80
N LEU A 134 -3.31 6.91 -1.59
CA LEU A 134 -3.98 5.62 -1.67
C LEU A 134 -4.75 5.35 -0.38
N ILE A 135 -6.09 5.26 -0.46
CA ILE A 135 -6.97 4.95 0.68
C ILE A 135 -7.64 3.61 0.45
N VAL A 136 -7.13 2.58 1.14
CA VAL A 136 -7.69 1.25 1.06
C VAL A 136 -8.69 1.04 2.19
N THR A 137 -9.94 0.67 1.87
CA THR A 137 -10.99 0.43 2.87
C THR A 137 -11.61 -0.97 2.69
N GLY A 138 -11.15 -1.96 3.44
CA GLY A 138 -11.80 -3.26 3.58
C GLY A 138 -12.80 -3.26 4.74
N GLN A 139 -13.91 -3.97 4.62
CA GLN A 139 -14.65 -4.49 5.77
C GLN A 139 -14.77 -6.00 5.52
N GLY A 140 -14.03 -6.80 6.29
CA GLY A 140 -14.05 -8.26 6.18
C GLY A 140 -13.18 -8.87 5.07
N ALA A 141 -12.13 -8.18 4.62
CA ALA A 141 -11.28 -8.60 3.50
C ALA A 141 -9.97 -9.29 3.96
N GLY A 142 -9.44 -10.18 3.12
CA GLY A 142 -8.17 -10.90 3.30
C GLY A 142 -6.91 -10.01 3.29
N SER A 143 -5.82 -10.51 2.69
CA SER A 143 -4.51 -9.82 2.66
C SER A 143 -4.37 -8.89 1.47
N ILE A 144 -3.92 -7.65 1.69
CA ILE A 144 -3.49 -6.73 0.63
C ILE A 144 -1.98 -6.84 0.49
N ALA A 145 -1.48 -7.22 -0.68
CA ALA A 145 -0.05 -7.36 -0.94
C ALA A 145 0.38 -6.44 -2.09
N PHE A 146 1.35 -5.56 -1.81
CA PHE A 146 2.04 -4.79 -2.82
C PHE A 146 3.28 -5.59 -3.27
N GLN A 147 3.10 -6.59 -4.14
CA GLN A 147 4.19 -7.43 -4.63
C GLN A 147 4.63 -7.00 -6.04
N GLU A 148 5.95 -6.84 -6.24
CA GLU A 148 6.52 -6.76 -7.59
C GLU A 148 6.40 -8.12 -8.29
N ALA A 149 5.96 -8.12 -9.55
CA ALA A 149 5.84 -9.33 -10.35
C ALA A 149 7.23 -9.79 -10.86
N GLY A 150 7.84 -10.76 -10.19
CA GLY A 150 8.89 -11.60 -10.79
C GLY A 150 10.19 -11.68 -10.01
N GLY A 151 10.61 -12.90 -9.67
CA GLY A 151 11.86 -13.16 -8.98
C GLY A 151 13.11 -12.90 -9.83
N SER A 152 14.16 -12.48 -9.13
CA SER A 152 15.58 -12.59 -9.46
C SER A 152 16.04 -11.90 -10.75
N ALA A 153 16.60 -10.69 -10.55
CA ALA A 153 17.46 -9.90 -11.43
C ALA A 153 16.78 -8.78 -12.24
N SER A 154 17.30 -7.57 -12.04
CA SER A 154 16.95 -6.29 -12.68
C SER A 154 15.62 -5.70 -12.22
N HIS A 155 15.66 -5.15 -11.01
CA HIS A 155 14.58 -4.47 -10.29
C HIS A 155 14.22 -3.13 -10.93
N ASP A 156 13.41 -3.17 -11.98
CA ASP A 156 12.81 -1.98 -12.57
C ASP A 156 11.52 -2.38 -13.32
N ALA A 157 10.42 -2.58 -12.57
CA ALA A 157 9.09 -2.78 -13.14
C ALA A 157 7.99 -2.46 -12.12
N GLY A 158 7.78 -1.15 -11.89
CA GLY A 158 6.68 -0.59 -11.11
C GLY A 158 7.13 0.50 -10.13
N GLN A 159 7.73 1.59 -10.63
CA GLN A 159 8.05 2.74 -9.78
C GLN A 159 6.75 3.34 -9.24
N PHE A 160 6.46 3.16 -7.96
CA PHE A 160 5.49 3.94 -7.18
C PHE A 160 6.04 5.39 -6.96
N SER A 161 6.44 6.05 -8.05
CA SER A 161 7.05 7.37 -8.02
C SER A 161 6.00 8.43 -7.68
N GLY A 162 6.02 8.92 -6.43
CA GLY A 162 5.18 10.02 -5.98
C GLY A 162 4.01 9.66 -5.07
N ILE A 163 3.90 8.41 -4.59
CA ILE A 163 2.97 8.07 -3.51
C ILE A 163 3.53 8.63 -2.20
N GLU A 164 2.94 9.73 -1.73
CA GLU A 164 3.34 10.37 -0.47
C GLU A 164 2.75 9.63 0.74
N LYS A 165 1.62 8.92 0.56
CA LYS A 165 0.92 8.24 1.66
C LYS A 165 0.04 7.05 1.24
N ILE A 166 0.17 5.93 1.96
CA ILE A 166 -0.74 4.79 1.92
C ILE A 166 -1.47 4.68 3.26
N THR A 167 -2.79 4.63 3.23
CA THR A 167 -3.62 4.35 4.42
C THR A 167 -4.50 3.15 4.14
N VAL A 168 -4.31 2.08 4.91
CA VAL A 168 -5.14 0.87 4.81
C VAL A 168 -6.02 0.74 6.04
N THR A 169 -7.32 0.52 5.83
CA THR A 169 -8.31 0.41 6.91
C THR A 169 -9.19 -0.82 6.70
N GLY A 170 -9.38 -1.61 7.76
CA GLY A 170 -10.32 -2.75 7.83
C GLY A 170 -10.03 -3.97 6.92
N ALA A 171 -8.84 -4.07 6.36
CA ALA A 171 -8.29 -5.34 5.88
C ALA A 171 -7.72 -6.16 7.05
N GLY A 172 -7.63 -7.49 6.88
CA GLY A 172 -7.14 -8.39 7.91
C GLY A 172 -5.60 -8.52 7.98
N ARG A 173 -4.89 -8.14 6.91
CA ARG A 173 -3.43 -8.10 6.82
C ARG A 173 -2.96 -7.22 5.64
N LEU A 174 -1.99 -6.36 5.86
CA LEU A 174 -1.25 -5.59 4.87
C LEU A 174 0.17 -6.16 4.74
N GLU A 175 0.57 -6.50 3.52
CA GLU A 175 1.95 -6.81 3.17
C GLU A 175 2.48 -5.70 2.26
N PHE A 176 3.39 -4.89 2.77
CA PHE A 176 4.06 -3.81 2.05
C PHE A 176 5.51 -4.20 1.79
N TYR A 177 5.92 -4.21 0.52
CA TYR A 177 7.31 -4.44 0.12
C TYR A 177 7.90 -3.14 -0.43
N GLY A 178 8.81 -2.49 0.33
CA GLY A 178 9.65 -1.42 -0.19
C GLY A 178 10.57 -1.99 -1.27
N GLY A 179 10.20 -1.78 -2.54
CA GLY A 179 11.05 -2.09 -3.69
C GLY A 179 11.97 -0.92 -3.99
N HIS A 180 13.11 -1.16 -4.64
CA HIS A 180 14.10 -0.17 -5.07
C HIS A 180 13.59 0.94 -6.04
N GLY A 181 12.28 1.14 -6.14
CA GLY A 181 11.61 2.14 -6.98
C GLY A 181 11.07 3.36 -6.23
N PHE A 182 11.09 3.39 -4.89
CA PHE A 182 10.77 4.60 -4.12
C PHE A 182 12.05 5.43 -3.92
N SER A 183 12.28 6.44 -4.77
CA SER A 183 13.40 7.37 -4.55
C SER A 183 13.17 8.31 -3.35
N ASP A 184 11.91 8.45 -2.93
CA ASP A 184 11.43 9.26 -1.82
C ASP A 184 10.74 8.34 -0.81
N GLY A 185 10.92 8.59 0.50
CA GLY A 185 10.35 7.73 1.54
C GLY A 185 8.83 7.77 1.62
N ILE A 186 8.24 6.69 2.13
CA ILE A 186 6.77 6.50 2.15
C ILE A 186 6.16 6.68 3.54
N ASP A 187 4.98 7.32 3.65
CA ASP A 187 4.16 7.31 4.88
C ASP A 187 3.07 6.22 4.78
N VAL A 188 3.26 5.11 5.49
CA VAL A 188 2.34 3.97 5.52
C VAL A 188 1.70 3.83 6.91
N THR A 189 0.42 3.50 6.92
CA THR A 189 -0.28 3.05 8.13
C THR A 189 -0.95 1.70 7.87
N GLY A 190 -0.60 0.73 8.69
CA GLY A 190 -1.21 -0.59 8.72
C GLY A 190 -2.62 -0.61 9.28
N THR A 191 -3.12 -1.82 9.38
CA THR A 191 -4.50 -2.22 9.61
C THR A 191 -4.74 -2.50 11.09
N THR A 192 -5.79 -3.26 11.41
CA THR A 192 -6.02 -3.77 12.77
C THR A 192 -5.70 -5.26 12.89
N GLY A 193 -5.08 -5.85 11.86
CA GLY A 193 -4.60 -7.21 11.86
C GLY A 193 -3.09 -7.25 11.62
N ASN A 194 -2.53 -8.46 11.67
CA ASN A 194 -1.09 -8.68 11.68
C ASN A 194 -0.44 -8.42 10.32
N ASP A 195 0.19 -7.27 10.19
CA ASP A 195 0.78 -6.73 8.98
C ASP A 195 2.27 -7.07 8.84
N LEU A 196 2.79 -6.89 7.63
CA LEU A 196 4.19 -7.10 7.29
C LEU A 196 4.69 -5.94 6.44
N PHE A 197 5.72 -5.26 6.91
CA PHE A 197 6.36 -4.13 6.24
C PHE A 197 7.80 -4.50 5.91
N TYR A 198 8.25 -4.21 4.68
CA TYR A 198 9.66 -4.21 4.31
C TYR A 198 10.09 -2.78 3.97
N SER A 199 11.20 -2.32 4.54
CA SER A 199 11.80 -1.04 4.13
C SER A 199 12.76 -1.20 2.96
N ASP A 200 13.01 -0.07 2.29
CA ASP A 200 13.99 0.07 1.23
C ASP A 200 15.08 1.11 1.59
N THR A 201 15.80 1.61 0.58
CA THR A 201 16.89 2.58 0.77
C THR A 201 16.45 3.98 1.23
N ALA A 202 15.16 4.31 1.11
CA ALA A 202 14.58 5.59 1.45
C ALA A 202 14.28 5.69 2.96
N SER A 203 13.87 6.87 3.42
CA SER A 203 13.53 7.10 4.83
C SER A 203 12.02 7.08 5.00
N ASP A 204 11.48 5.98 5.49
CA ASP A 204 10.04 5.74 5.54
C ASP A 204 9.42 6.17 6.87
N ILE A 205 8.10 6.35 6.88
CA ILE A 205 7.28 6.48 8.07
C ILE A 205 6.28 5.34 8.06
N MET A 206 6.49 4.31 8.88
CA MET A 206 5.60 3.17 8.98
C MET A 206 4.86 3.18 10.32
N ARG A 207 3.56 2.94 10.31
CA ARG A 207 2.74 2.80 11.52
C ARG A 207 2.09 1.43 11.52
N SER A 208 2.25 0.68 12.60
CA SER A 208 1.82 -0.72 12.71
C SER A 208 0.30 -0.84 12.62
N GLY A 209 -0.40 -0.04 13.42
CA GLY A 209 -1.86 -0.04 13.47
C GLY A 209 -2.30 -0.77 14.73
N GLY A 210 -2.99 -1.89 14.59
CA GLY A 210 -3.17 -2.84 15.69
C GLY A 210 -3.04 -4.27 15.18
N GLY A 211 -2.91 -5.24 16.08
CA GLY A 211 -2.48 -6.60 15.70
C GLY A 211 -0.97 -6.77 15.87
N ASP A 212 -0.49 -8.01 15.79
CA ASP A 212 0.93 -8.33 15.98
C ASP A 212 1.67 -8.20 14.64
N ASP A 213 2.32 -7.06 14.42
CA ASP A 213 2.89 -6.68 13.13
C ASP A 213 4.37 -7.07 13.00
N THR A 214 4.88 -7.13 11.77
CA THR A 214 6.29 -7.42 11.50
C THR A 214 6.90 -6.38 10.57
N PHE A 215 8.04 -5.82 10.96
CA PHE A 215 8.85 -4.90 10.18
C PHE A 215 10.17 -5.56 9.83
N ILE A 216 10.52 -5.61 8.55
CA ILE A 216 11.77 -6.16 8.03
C ILE A 216 12.55 -5.04 7.35
N LEU A 217 13.65 -4.64 7.96
CA LEU A 217 14.39 -3.43 7.61
C LEU A 217 15.70 -3.84 6.95
N THR A 218 15.69 -3.88 5.62
CA THR A 218 16.75 -4.46 4.77
C THR A 218 17.36 -3.45 3.80
N GLY A 219 17.09 -2.17 4.01
CA GLY A 219 17.16 -1.10 3.00
C GLY A 219 18.53 -0.67 2.50
N TYR A 220 19.65 -1.03 3.14
CA TYR A 220 20.98 -0.52 2.76
C TYR A 220 21.09 1.02 2.74
N GLY A 221 20.33 1.71 3.59
CA GLY A 221 20.22 3.16 3.63
C GLY A 221 18.97 3.61 4.39
N GLY A 222 18.72 4.92 4.37
CA GLY A 222 17.51 5.50 4.98
C GLY A 222 17.58 5.67 6.50
N THR A 223 16.66 6.48 7.03
CA THR A 223 16.36 6.54 8.47
C THR A 223 14.86 6.41 8.66
N ASP A 224 14.42 5.18 8.92
CA ASP A 224 13.00 4.85 9.01
C ASP A 224 12.41 5.30 10.35
N THR A 225 11.22 5.86 10.33
CA THR A 225 10.42 6.16 11.52
C THR A 225 9.32 5.13 11.64
N ILE A 226 9.32 4.37 12.73
CA ILE A 226 8.32 3.35 12.99
C ILE A 226 7.50 3.72 14.23
N ILE A 227 6.18 3.61 14.10
CA ILE A 227 5.23 3.89 15.18
C ILE A 227 4.48 2.60 15.48
N SER A 228 4.92 1.92 16.54
CA SER A 228 4.34 0.69 17.09
C SER A 228 3.06 0.99 17.88
N GLY A 229 2.13 0.04 17.87
CA GLY A 229 0.92 0.03 18.67
C GLY A 229 1.25 -0.36 20.11
N ALA A 230 0.82 0.43 21.09
CA ALA A 230 1.27 0.24 22.48
C ALA A 230 0.77 -1.05 23.17
N LEU A 231 -0.13 -1.82 22.54
CA LEU A 231 -0.83 -2.96 23.15
C LEU A 231 -0.63 -4.30 22.42
N ASP A 232 0.15 -4.32 21.36
CA ASP A 232 0.31 -5.49 20.49
C ASP A 232 1.73 -6.09 20.59
N ASN A 233 2.04 -7.18 19.88
CA ASN A 233 3.38 -7.81 19.86
C ASN A 233 4.07 -7.59 18.52
N ASP A 234 4.59 -6.39 18.30
CA ASP A 234 5.25 -6.04 17.05
C ASP A 234 6.69 -6.57 17.02
N THR A 235 7.09 -7.11 15.87
CA THR A 235 8.43 -7.66 15.63
C THR A 235 9.19 -6.76 14.66
N PHE A 236 10.35 -6.26 15.08
CA PHE A 236 11.23 -5.43 14.26
C PHE A 236 12.51 -6.19 13.96
N ARG A 237 12.78 -6.51 12.69
CA ARG A 237 13.96 -7.23 12.24
C ARG A 237 14.84 -6.32 11.39
N PHE A 238 16.07 -6.13 11.82
CA PHE A 238 17.07 -5.30 11.16
C PHE A 238 18.12 -6.18 10.50
N ASP A 239 18.29 -6.02 9.19
CA ASP A 239 19.48 -6.52 8.51
C ASP A 239 20.61 -5.51 8.66
N VAL A 240 21.54 -5.79 9.57
CA VAL A 240 22.68 -4.92 9.84
C VAL A 240 23.77 -5.04 8.79
N SER A 241 23.58 -5.90 7.78
CA SER A 241 24.50 -6.01 6.65
C SER A 241 24.58 -4.73 5.84
N GLY A 242 23.52 -3.90 5.83
CA GLY A 242 23.38 -2.73 4.95
C GLY A 242 23.37 -1.35 5.62
N GLY A 243 23.23 -1.25 6.95
CA GLY A 243 23.28 0.03 7.65
C GLY A 243 21.97 0.83 7.65
N THR A 244 20.82 0.17 7.77
CA THR A 244 19.51 0.85 7.87
C THR A 244 19.27 1.37 9.28
N ASP A 245 19.20 2.69 9.41
CA ASP A 245 18.90 3.34 10.68
C ASP A 245 17.40 3.41 10.92
N ALA A 246 16.96 3.35 12.18
CA ALA A 246 15.55 3.55 12.49
C ALA A 246 15.29 4.24 13.83
N ARG A 247 14.13 4.88 13.91
CA ARG A 247 13.55 5.41 15.13
C ARG A 247 12.20 4.75 15.38
N ILE A 248 12.10 4.03 16.50
CA ILE A 248 10.87 3.34 16.92
C ILE A 248 10.23 4.08 18.09
N THR A 249 8.94 4.35 17.95
CA THR A 249 8.10 4.91 19.01
C THR A 249 6.95 3.95 19.33
N GLY A 250 6.36 4.05 20.53
CA GLY A 250 5.27 3.16 20.94
C GLY A 250 5.73 1.78 21.42
N PHE A 251 7.03 1.49 21.36
CA PHE A 251 7.59 0.18 21.68
C PHE A 251 7.23 -0.28 23.09
N ASN A 252 6.59 -1.45 23.22
CA ASN A 252 6.05 -1.94 24.48
C ASN A 252 6.78 -3.16 25.05
N GLY A 253 8.09 -3.34 24.86
CA GLY A 253 8.96 -4.42 25.41
C GLY A 253 8.36 -5.63 26.14
N ALA A 254 8.68 -6.83 25.62
CA ALA A 254 8.29 -8.22 25.93
C ALA A 254 8.05 -8.66 27.41
N GLY A 255 8.35 -7.86 28.42
CA GLY A 255 8.12 -8.18 29.84
C GLY A 255 6.68 -8.01 30.34
N THR A 256 5.80 -7.43 29.52
CA THR A 256 4.35 -7.36 29.73
C THR A 256 3.65 -8.44 28.89
N GLN A 257 2.43 -8.88 29.26
CA GLN A 257 1.72 -10.00 28.59
C GLN A 257 1.50 -9.82 27.08
N SER A 258 1.77 -8.63 26.57
CA SER A 258 2.00 -8.26 25.17
C SER A 258 3.27 -7.39 25.14
N GLY A 259 4.22 -7.68 24.25
CA GLY A 259 5.43 -6.89 24.15
C GLY A 259 6.23 -7.11 22.87
N ASP A 260 6.76 -6.00 22.37
CA ASP A 260 7.50 -5.92 21.13
C ASP A 260 8.91 -6.53 21.22
N PHE A 261 9.44 -6.93 20.07
CA PHE A 261 10.75 -7.59 19.93
C PHE A 261 11.64 -6.93 18.87
N LEU A 262 12.92 -6.78 19.19
CA LEU A 262 13.97 -6.31 18.28
C LEU A 262 14.91 -7.45 17.92
N TYR A 263 15.09 -7.71 16.63
CA TYR A 263 16.07 -8.66 16.12
C TYR A 263 17.08 -7.94 15.26
N PHE A 264 18.36 -8.09 15.60
CA PHE A 264 19.47 -7.63 14.77
C PHE A 264 20.18 -8.85 14.21
N GLU A 265 20.28 -8.93 12.89
CA GLU A 265 20.85 -10.07 12.18
C GLU A 265 21.71 -9.56 11.02
N ASP A 266 22.84 -10.21 10.73
CA ASP A 266 23.53 -10.00 9.45
C ASP A 266 22.99 -11.00 8.42
N MET A 267 21.82 -10.69 7.85
CA MET A 267 21.04 -11.66 7.06
C MET A 267 21.78 -12.08 5.79
N MET A 268 22.64 -11.20 5.25
CA MET A 268 23.34 -11.44 3.99
C MET A 268 24.59 -12.32 4.14
N TYR A 269 25.35 -12.18 5.24
CA TYR A 269 26.65 -12.85 5.40
C TYR A 269 26.79 -13.69 6.68
N GLY A 270 25.83 -13.62 7.60
CA GLY A 270 25.84 -14.41 8.84
C GLY A 270 27.03 -14.11 9.75
N ARG A 271 27.57 -12.89 9.71
CA ARG A 271 28.69 -12.45 10.54
C ARG A 271 28.19 -12.17 11.95
N SER A 272 29.06 -12.44 12.93
CA SER A 272 28.83 -12.02 14.31
C SER A 272 28.65 -10.51 14.43
N LEU A 273 27.81 -10.09 15.37
CA LEU A 273 27.48 -8.68 15.61
C LEU A 273 28.17 -8.14 16.86
N THR A 274 28.51 -6.85 16.84
CA THR A 274 28.88 -6.09 18.03
C THR A 274 27.87 -4.98 18.24
N ALA A 275 27.29 -4.90 19.44
CA ALA A 275 26.35 -3.85 19.80
C ALA A 275 26.90 -2.95 20.92
N SER A 276 26.68 -1.65 20.79
CA SER A 276 26.76 -0.69 21.89
C SER A 276 25.35 -0.20 22.20
N VAL A 277 24.98 -0.23 23.49
CA VAL A 277 23.65 0.19 23.96
C VAL A 277 23.82 1.35 24.92
N VAL A 278 23.15 2.47 24.63
CA VAL A 278 23.19 3.69 25.45
C VAL A 278 21.77 4.12 25.77
N GLU A 279 21.48 4.27 27.06
CA GLU A 279 20.19 4.76 27.54
C GLU A 279 20.32 6.22 27.98
N SER A 280 19.53 7.10 27.36
CA SER A 280 19.51 8.52 27.73
C SER A 280 18.21 9.19 27.29
N ALA A 281 17.79 10.21 28.05
CA ALA A 281 16.61 11.03 27.72
C ALA A 281 15.32 10.23 27.43
N GLY A 282 15.12 9.10 28.12
CA GLY A 282 13.93 8.24 27.95
C GLY A 282 13.98 7.33 26.72
N ARG A 283 15.17 7.14 26.13
CA ARG A 283 15.39 6.30 24.95
C ARG A 283 16.53 5.31 25.16
N THR A 284 16.46 4.19 24.46
CA THR A 284 17.56 3.24 24.27
C THR A 284 18.06 3.38 22.85
N CYS A 285 19.35 3.69 22.69
CA CYS A 285 20.02 3.78 21.41
C CYS A 285 20.94 2.56 21.25
N PHE A 286 20.71 1.80 20.20
CA PHE A 286 21.55 0.69 19.78
C PHE A 286 22.44 1.16 18.63
N THR A 287 23.72 0.86 18.71
CA THR A 287 24.68 0.99 17.61
C THR A 287 25.23 -0.39 17.33
N ILE A 288 24.79 -1.01 16.24
CA ILE A 288 25.10 -2.39 15.89
C ILE A 288 26.01 -2.41 14.67
N GLN A 289 27.11 -3.16 14.76
CA GLN A 289 28.08 -3.32 13.70
C GLN A 289 28.25 -4.80 13.37
N ALA A 290 28.08 -5.17 12.10
CA ALA A 290 28.52 -6.48 11.60
C ALA A 290 30.07 -6.54 11.62
N ASN A 291 30.63 -7.55 12.28
CA ASN A 291 32.08 -7.67 12.43
C ASN A 291 32.74 -7.99 11.09
N GLY A 292 33.69 -7.15 10.67
CA GLY A 292 34.29 -7.24 9.34
C GLY A 292 33.36 -6.75 8.22
N GLY A 293 32.29 -6.04 8.56
CA GLY A 293 31.39 -5.37 7.62
C GLY A 293 32.06 -4.20 6.90
N GLU A 294 31.67 -4.01 5.63
CA GLU A 294 32.09 -2.87 4.82
C GLU A 294 31.18 -1.64 5.04
N PHE A 295 29.99 -1.87 5.60
CA PHE A 295 29.01 -0.84 5.92
C PHE A 295 29.20 -0.29 7.33
N GLY A 296 28.80 0.97 7.51
CA GLY A 296 28.79 1.63 8.81
C GLY A 296 27.83 0.96 9.80
N PRO A 297 27.88 1.36 11.08
CA PRO A 297 27.00 0.77 12.08
C PRO A 297 25.55 1.15 11.81
N THR A 298 24.65 0.20 12.02
CA THR A 298 23.20 0.42 12.10
C THR A 298 22.87 1.09 13.42
N VAL A 299 22.18 2.22 13.38
CA VAL A 299 21.74 2.98 14.56
C VAL A 299 20.22 2.88 14.70
N VAL A 300 19.78 2.26 15.80
CA VAL A 300 18.36 2.12 16.12
C VAL A 300 18.06 2.80 17.43
N THR A 301 17.15 3.76 17.42
CA THR A 301 16.67 4.45 18.62
C THR A 301 15.25 4.03 18.95
N VAL A 302 15.03 3.61 20.19
CA VAL A 302 13.72 3.21 20.70
C VAL A 302 13.31 4.17 21.81
N ASP A 303 12.11 4.76 21.73
CA ASP A 303 11.55 5.66 22.77
C ASP A 303 11.08 4.87 24.02
N LYS A 304 11.94 4.00 24.55
CA LYS A 304 11.81 3.21 25.80
C LYS A 304 13.18 3.03 26.43
N ILE A 305 13.22 2.79 27.75
CA ILE A 305 14.44 2.41 28.51
C ILE A 305 14.24 1.07 29.21
N GLY A 306 15.34 0.44 29.61
CA GLY A 306 15.35 -0.81 30.36
C GLY A 306 15.12 -2.05 29.50
N LEU A 307 15.51 -1.99 28.22
CA LEU A 307 15.43 -3.13 27.32
C LEU A 307 16.50 -4.17 27.68
N VAL A 308 16.14 -5.45 27.67
CA VAL A 308 17.00 -6.55 28.12
C VAL A 308 17.31 -7.52 26.97
N GLU A 309 18.59 -7.84 26.80
CA GLU A 309 19.04 -8.83 25.82
C GLU A 309 18.45 -10.23 26.11
N GLY A 310 17.98 -10.91 25.07
CA GLY A 310 17.32 -12.20 25.19
C GLY A 310 15.87 -12.13 25.67
N ILE A 311 15.35 -10.92 25.95
CA ILE A 311 13.95 -10.67 26.30
C ILE A 311 13.33 -9.70 25.29
N ASP A 312 13.80 -8.45 25.25
CA ASP A 312 13.27 -7.40 24.38
C ASP A 312 14.04 -7.31 23.05
N TYR A 313 15.34 -7.65 23.06
CA TYR A 313 16.17 -7.61 21.88
C TYR A 313 17.11 -8.82 21.77
N PHE A 314 17.45 -9.18 20.53
CA PHE A 314 18.28 -10.33 20.20
C PHE A 314 19.33 -9.94 19.16
N LEU A 315 20.56 -10.39 19.38
CA LEU A 315 21.67 -10.30 18.43
C LEU A 315 21.91 -11.72 17.89
N ALA A 316 21.69 -11.94 16.60
CA ALA A 316 21.91 -13.23 15.94
C ALA A 316 23.09 -13.19 14.96
#